data_AF-A0A9W6AUR7-F1
#
_entry.id   AF-A0A9W6AUR7-F1
#
_cell.length_a   1.000
_cell.length_b   1.000
_cell.length_c   1.000
_cell.angle_alpha   90.00
_cell.angle_beta   90.00
_cell.angle_gamma   90.00
#
_symmetry.space_group_name_H-M   'P 1'
#
loop_
_entity.id
_entity.type
_entity.pdbx_description
1 polymer ?
#
loop_
_entity_poly.entity_id
_entity_poly.type
_entity_poly.pdbx_seq_one_letter_code
_entity_poly.pdbx_strand_id
1 'polypeptide(L)'
;MSHVKKLHLPRPTAGIKTDVWNLPNEIESQITTLAAVLQVQQQQRTPLAREEEEDEEETDDEGTPNDEQLRNHELGSSAVVAPLASENTKNLRRCFLDQLAELLCYKKDAHYVTCTYLREGVDEVTILASRNAAWEDKDIRLLESLAGTLEQLAVRDPFNLDFKPDLDREFSEYYTPRLKYHVKQLVNSLETVKRETGLVDFLRDFLSRRISSKVLVDGVKSTYANIDFRSRIEALPKANKIVRELGYILRPIVAADTFDKAAREISNFQRVKIELLPGYKAESVTPLLSLCPQLPSERDRARLNECLRKKNGSMQK
;
A
#
# COMPACT_ATOMS: atom_id res chain seq x y z
N MET A 1 -33.36 35.35 -36.19
CA MET A 1 -32.00 35.03 -35.71
C MET A 1 -32.07 33.81 -34.80
N SER A 2 -31.41 32.73 -35.24
CA SER A 2 -30.95 31.53 -34.54
C SER A 2 -31.69 31.05 -33.27
N HIS A 3 -32.65 30.13 -33.46
CA HIS A 3 -32.99 29.14 -32.44
C HIS A 3 -31.86 28.11 -32.35
N VAL A 4 -31.14 28.07 -31.24
CA VAL A 4 -30.18 27.00 -30.94
C VAL A 4 -30.96 25.71 -30.69
N LYS A 5 -30.93 24.81 -31.67
CA LYS A 5 -31.39 23.42 -31.52
C LYS A 5 -30.52 22.73 -30.47
N LYS A 6 -31.10 22.36 -29.33
CA LYS A 6 -30.47 21.39 -28.42
C LYS A 6 -30.33 20.07 -29.16
N LEU A 7 -29.09 19.67 -29.47
CA LEU A 7 -28.77 18.30 -29.88
C LEU A 7 -29.17 17.36 -28.75
N HIS A 8 -30.30 16.66 -28.94
CA HIS A 8 -30.62 15.49 -28.14
C HIS A 8 -29.72 14.36 -28.62
N LEU A 9 -28.69 14.04 -27.84
CA LEU A 9 -28.02 12.75 -27.93
C LEU A 9 -29.04 11.67 -27.55
N PRO A 10 -29.15 10.57 -28.34
CA PRO A 10 -30.08 9.51 -28.05
C PRO A 10 -29.69 8.85 -26.72
N ARG A 11 -30.69 8.68 -25.84
CA ARG A 11 -30.59 7.80 -24.67
C ARG A 11 -30.16 6.40 -25.14
N PRO A 12 -29.18 5.75 -24.49
CA PRO A 12 -28.94 4.34 -24.72
C PRO A 12 -30.20 3.55 -24.32
N THR A 13 -30.60 2.65 -25.19
CA THR A 13 -31.69 1.70 -24.99
C THR A 13 -31.46 0.92 -23.69
N ALA A 14 -32.46 0.92 -22.82
CA ALA A 14 -32.46 0.08 -21.64
C ALA A 14 -32.34 -1.39 -22.07
N GLY A 15 -31.27 -2.07 -21.64
CA GLY A 15 -31.15 -3.52 -21.80
C GLY A 15 -29.82 -4.03 -22.34
N ILE A 16 -28.68 -3.57 -21.83
CA ILE A 16 -27.46 -4.38 -21.82
C ILE A 16 -26.88 -4.27 -20.41
N LYS A 17 -26.96 -5.36 -19.64
CA LYS A 17 -26.22 -5.50 -18.38
C LYS A 17 -24.74 -5.57 -18.73
N THR A 18 -24.08 -4.42 -18.74
CA THR A 18 -22.65 -4.38 -18.52
C THR A 18 -22.48 -4.25 -17.02
N ASP A 19 -21.76 -5.19 -16.41
CA ASP A 19 -21.35 -5.14 -15.00
C ASP A 19 -20.31 -4.03 -14.82
N VAL A 20 -20.75 -2.79 -15.05
CA VAL A 20 -19.94 -1.58 -14.89
C VAL A 20 -20.39 -0.92 -13.61
N TRP A 21 -19.45 -0.83 -12.67
CA TRP A 21 -19.59 -0.11 -11.42
C TRP A 21 -19.87 1.36 -11.71
N ASN A 22 -21.13 1.77 -11.64
CA ASN A 22 -21.50 3.18 -11.80
C ASN A 22 -21.56 3.82 -10.41
N LEU A 23 -20.73 4.85 -10.21
CA LEU A 23 -20.82 5.73 -9.05
C LEU A 23 -22.09 6.60 -9.18
N PRO A 24 -22.66 7.10 -8.07
CA PRO A 24 -23.73 8.09 -8.14
C PRO A 24 -23.29 9.29 -8.99
N ASN A 25 -24.17 9.79 -9.86
CA ASN A 25 -23.86 10.83 -10.84
C ASN A 25 -23.20 12.08 -10.22
N GLU A 26 -23.53 12.45 -8.98
CA GLU A 26 -22.85 13.57 -8.31
C GLU A 26 -21.37 13.27 -8.02
N ILE A 27 -21.06 12.06 -7.55
CA ILE A 27 -19.69 11.60 -7.23
C ILE A 27 -18.90 11.40 -8.52
N GLU A 28 -19.53 10.81 -9.54
CA GLU A 28 -18.95 10.68 -10.88
C GLU A 28 -18.65 12.05 -11.48
N SER A 29 -19.53 13.05 -11.32
CA SER A 29 -19.28 14.41 -11.79
C SER A 29 -18.13 15.09 -11.05
N GLN A 30 -17.98 14.86 -9.75
CA GLN A 30 -16.90 15.42 -8.94
C GLN A 30 -15.55 14.79 -9.31
N ILE A 31 -15.51 13.46 -9.48
CA ILE A 31 -14.32 12.74 -9.92
C ILE A 31 -13.96 13.12 -11.35
N THR A 32 -14.93 13.21 -12.25
CA THR A 32 -14.72 13.63 -13.65
C THR A 32 -14.22 15.08 -13.70
N THR A 33 -14.77 15.97 -12.88
CA THR A 33 -14.31 17.37 -12.80
C THR A 33 -12.90 17.44 -12.24
N LEU A 34 -12.58 16.68 -11.19
CA LEU A 34 -11.24 16.62 -10.62
C LEU A 34 -10.22 16.05 -11.63
N ALA A 35 -10.59 14.96 -12.32
CA ALA A 35 -9.78 14.35 -13.36
C ALA A 35 -9.56 15.30 -14.54
N ALA A 36 -10.60 16.02 -14.97
CA ALA A 36 -10.49 17.04 -16.02
C ALA A 36 -9.60 18.22 -15.60
N VAL A 37 -9.70 18.69 -14.36
CA VAL A 37 -8.83 19.76 -13.83
C VAL A 37 -7.37 19.30 -13.77
N LEU A 38 -7.11 18.08 -13.30
CA LEU A 38 -5.77 17.49 -13.28
C LEU A 38 -5.22 17.27 -14.70
N GLN A 39 -6.06 16.83 -15.65
CA GLN A 39 -5.68 16.65 -17.04
C GLN A 39 -5.39 17.98 -17.74
N VAL A 40 -6.18 19.02 -17.49
CA VAL A 40 -5.93 20.37 -18.01
C VAL A 40 -4.64 20.96 -17.43
N GLN A 41 -4.33 20.69 -16.15
CA GLN A 41 -3.05 21.07 -15.55
C GLN A 41 -1.86 20.31 -16.14
N GLN A 42 -2.05 19.05 -16.56
CA GLN A 42 -1.02 18.26 -17.22
C GLN A 42 -0.83 18.62 -18.71
N GLN A 43 -1.89 19.08 -19.39
CA GLN A 43 -1.87 19.43 -20.81
C GLN A 43 -1.26 20.80 -21.14
N GLN A 44 -0.86 21.60 -20.14
CA GLN A 44 -0.18 22.89 -20.39
C GLN A 44 1.35 22.76 -20.62
N ARG A 45 1.90 21.56 -20.81
CA ARG A 45 3.25 21.43 -21.35
C ARG A 45 3.23 21.61 -22.87
N THR A 46 3.92 22.63 -23.34
CA THR A 46 4.24 22.85 -24.76
C THR A 46 4.86 21.57 -25.34
N PRO A 47 4.36 21.02 -26.45
CA PRO A 47 4.95 19.84 -27.08
C PRO A 47 6.36 20.18 -27.57
N LEU A 48 7.36 19.39 -27.18
CA LEU A 48 8.69 19.44 -27.79
C LEU A 48 8.57 18.92 -29.23
N ALA A 49 9.13 19.67 -30.18
CA ALA A 49 9.14 19.33 -31.59
C ALA A 49 9.86 18.00 -31.83
N ARG A 50 9.32 17.24 -32.79
CA ARG A 50 9.83 15.95 -33.25
C ARG A 50 10.86 16.23 -34.34
N GLU A 51 12.11 15.86 -34.11
CA GLU A 51 13.08 15.68 -35.21
C GLU A 51 13.07 14.19 -35.56
N GLU A 52 12.72 13.93 -36.81
CA GLU A 52 12.76 12.64 -37.50
C GLU A 52 14.20 12.38 -37.95
N GLU A 53 14.65 11.13 -37.84
CA GLU A 53 15.72 10.45 -38.61
C GLU A 53 16.15 9.22 -37.80
N GLU A 54 16.43 8.04 -38.32
CA GLU A 54 16.14 7.32 -39.56
C GLU A 54 16.43 5.84 -39.18
N ASP A 55 15.76 4.91 -39.83
CA ASP A 55 15.74 3.47 -39.56
C ASP A 55 17.13 2.79 -39.64
N GLU A 56 17.28 1.60 -39.02
CA GLU A 56 17.73 0.37 -39.70
C GLU A 56 17.83 -0.85 -38.74
N GLU A 57 17.03 -1.87 -39.09
CA GLU A 57 17.20 -3.35 -39.03
C GLU A 57 17.23 -4.10 -37.67
N GLU A 58 16.21 -4.93 -37.34
CA GLU A 58 15.94 -6.35 -37.75
C GLU A 58 17.00 -7.34 -37.19
N THR A 59 16.72 -8.39 -36.39
CA THR A 59 15.70 -9.46 -36.51
C THR A 59 15.67 -10.41 -35.29
N ASP A 60 14.49 -11.04 -35.09
CA ASP A 60 14.09 -12.40 -34.61
C ASP A 60 14.83 -13.11 -33.46
N ASP A 61 14.21 -13.45 -32.32
CA ASP A 61 13.04 -14.31 -32.00
C ASP A 61 13.32 -15.83 -32.04
N GLU A 62 13.00 -16.50 -30.93
CA GLU A 62 12.25 -17.77 -30.81
C GLU A 62 12.26 -18.26 -29.34
N GLY A 63 11.04 -18.56 -28.82
CA GLY A 63 10.73 -18.92 -27.41
C GLY A 63 11.11 -20.35 -26.98
N THR A 64 10.68 -20.96 -25.87
CA THR A 64 9.65 -20.77 -24.81
C THR A 64 10.03 -21.77 -23.65
N PRO A 65 9.17 -22.19 -22.68
CA PRO A 65 8.45 -21.53 -21.57
C PRO A 65 8.88 -22.01 -20.15
N ASN A 66 8.25 -21.38 -19.13
CA ASN A 66 7.82 -21.90 -17.80
C ASN A 66 8.50 -21.44 -16.49
N ASP A 67 7.65 -20.74 -15.72
CA ASP A 67 7.32 -20.80 -14.29
C ASP A 67 8.34 -20.49 -13.18
N GLU A 68 8.04 -19.35 -12.54
CA GLU A 68 8.06 -19.09 -11.10
C GLU A 68 9.23 -19.62 -10.27
N GLN A 69 10.21 -18.75 -9.99
CA GLN A 69 10.66 -18.47 -8.61
C GLN A 69 11.68 -17.32 -8.52
N LEU A 70 11.32 -16.33 -7.69
CA LEU A 70 12.18 -15.50 -6.83
C LEU A 70 13.70 -15.68 -6.99
N ARG A 71 14.38 -14.75 -7.67
CA ARG A 71 15.69 -14.17 -7.24
C ARG A 71 16.17 -13.05 -8.17
N ASN A 72 16.70 -12.00 -7.54
CA ASN A 72 17.43 -10.91 -8.16
C ASN A 72 18.78 -11.41 -8.72
N HIS A 73 19.09 -11.10 -9.98
CA HIS A 73 20.45 -10.72 -10.41
C HIS A 73 20.42 -10.06 -11.80
N GLU A 74 21.19 -8.98 -11.93
CA GLU A 74 21.39 -8.12 -13.12
C GLU A 74 22.15 -8.82 -14.26
N LEU A 75 22.01 -8.31 -15.50
CA LEU A 75 23.10 -8.03 -16.47
C LEU A 75 22.56 -7.41 -17.80
N GLY A 76 23.13 -6.25 -18.19
CA GLY A 76 23.25 -5.54 -19.52
C GLY A 76 22.18 -5.62 -20.63
N SER A 77 21.92 -4.63 -21.50
CA SER A 77 22.74 -3.52 -22.03
C SER A 77 21.89 -2.44 -22.75
N SER A 78 22.29 -1.18 -22.56
CA SER A 78 22.30 0.03 -23.43
C SER A 78 21.22 0.32 -24.49
N ALA A 79 20.40 1.36 -24.22
CA ALA A 79 20.12 2.46 -25.15
C ALA A 79 19.75 3.73 -24.34
N VAL A 80 20.44 4.84 -24.61
CA VAL A 80 20.40 6.08 -23.81
C VAL A 80 19.15 6.91 -24.17
N VAL A 81 18.11 6.75 -23.36
CA VAL A 81 16.99 7.70 -23.20
C VAL A 81 16.84 7.88 -21.69
N ALA A 82 16.63 9.13 -21.22
CA ALA A 82 16.58 9.51 -19.81
C ALA A 82 15.97 8.40 -18.93
N PRO A 83 16.66 7.91 -17.85
CA PRO A 83 16.26 6.67 -17.20
C PRO A 83 14.83 6.80 -16.66
N LEU A 84 13.89 6.14 -17.34
CA LEU A 84 12.65 5.74 -16.71
C LEU A 84 13.08 4.91 -15.50
N ALA A 85 12.87 5.44 -14.30
CA ALA A 85 13.24 4.83 -13.03
C ALA A 85 13.24 3.29 -13.12
N SER A 86 14.39 2.66 -12.87
CA SER A 86 14.52 1.20 -12.99
C SER A 86 13.40 0.51 -12.22
N GLU A 87 12.91 -0.63 -12.71
CA GLU A 87 11.78 -1.34 -12.09
C GLU A 87 12.01 -1.60 -10.59
N ASN A 88 13.27 -1.81 -10.20
CA ASN A 88 13.69 -1.92 -8.81
C ASN A 88 13.41 -0.65 -7.99
N THR A 89 13.74 0.54 -8.52
CA THR A 89 13.47 1.81 -7.82
C THR A 89 11.98 2.16 -7.78
N LYS A 90 11.18 1.75 -8.77
CA LYS A 90 9.71 1.91 -8.72
C LYS A 90 9.11 1.05 -7.60
N ASN A 91 9.55 -0.21 -7.49
CA ASN A 91 9.14 -1.09 -6.42
C ASN A 91 9.56 -0.56 -5.04
N LEU A 92 10.78 -0.04 -4.91
CA LEU A 92 11.28 0.54 -3.66
C LEU A 92 10.44 1.74 -3.21
N ARG A 93 10.07 2.65 -4.12
CA ARG A 93 9.16 3.77 -3.83
C ARG A 93 7.80 3.31 -3.33
N ARG A 94 7.22 2.31 -3.99
CA ARG A 94 5.95 1.73 -3.57
C ARG A 94 6.07 1.16 -2.16
N CYS A 95 7.10 0.35 -1.90
CA CYS A 95 7.35 -0.21 -0.57
C CYS A 95 7.55 0.89 0.48
N PHE A 96 8.31 1.94 0.18
CA PHE A 96 8.48 3.10 1.06
C PHE A 96 7.14 3.73 1.42
N LEU A 97 6.29 4.01 0.44
CA LEU A 97 4.97 4.60 0.67
C LEU A 97 4.04 3.67 1.44
N ASP A 98 4.01 2.38 1.10
CA ASP A 98 3.19 1.38 1.79
C ASP A 98 3.59 1.26 3.26
N GLN A 99 4.90 1.23 3.56
CA GLN A 99 5.40 1.19 4.93
C GLN A 99 5.12 2.49 5.69
N LEU A 100 5.22 3.66 5.03
CA LEU A 100 4.89 4.95 5.64
C LEU A 100 3.39 5.07 5.97
N ALA A 101 2.53 4.70 5.02
CA ALA A 101 1.09 4.67 5.23
C ALA A 101 0.73 3.71 6.38
N GLU A 102 1.36 2.55 6.42
CA GLU A 102 1.15 1.57 7.48
C GLU A 102 1.62 2.10 8.85
N LEU A 103 2.80 2.72 8.93
CA LEU A 103 3.35 3.29 10.15
C LEU A 103 2.43 4.40 10.69
N LEU A 104 2.03 5.34 9.84
CA LEU A 104 1.11 6.44 10.19
C LEU A 104 -0.31 5.95 10.54
N CYS A 105 -0.66 4.74 10.10
CA CYS A 105 -1.84 3.99 10.51
C CYS A 105 -1.61 3.26 11.87
N TYR A 106 -0.94 3.90 12.84
CA TYR A 106 -0.55 3.27 14.11
C TYR A 106 -1.70 2.89 15.07
N LYS A 107 -2.96 3.20 14.74
CA LYS A 107 -4.14 2.71 15.48
C LYS A 107 -4.85 1.67 14.64
N LYS A 108 -5.29 0.57 15.27
CA LYS A 108 -6.14 -0.42 14.61
C LYS A 108 -7.61 -0.10 14.88
N ASP A 109 -8.21 0.64 13.97
CA ASP A 109 -9.64 0.99 13.93
C ASP A 109 -10.10 1.01 12.46
N ALA A 110 -11.35 0.60 12.19
CA ALA A 110 -11.91 0.58 10.84
C ALA A 110 -11.95 1.97 10.21
N HIS A 111 -12.08 3.01 11.04
CA HIS A 111 -12.08 4.41 10.62
C HIS A 111 -10.68 5.03 10.69
N TYR A 112 -9.60 4.24 10.75
CA TYR A 112 -8.23 4.75 10.76
C TYR A 112 -7.49 4.21 9.53
N VAL A 113 -7.47 5.03 8.49
CA VAL A 113 -6.92 4.77 7.16
C VAL A 113 -5.98 5.91 6.82
N THR A 114 -4.79 5.56 6.35
CA THR A 114 -3.79 6.52 5.90
C THR A 114 -3.44 6.22 4.45
N CYS A 115 -3.24 7.28 3.68
CA CYS A 115 -2.78 7.25 2.30
C CYS A 115 -1.54 8.13 2.17
N THR A 116 -0.59 7.70 1.36
CA THR A 116 0.64 8.45 1.09
C THR A 116 0.88 8.52 -0.41
N TYR A 117 1.44 9.63 -0.85
CA TYR A 117 1.81 9.85 -2.24
C TYR A 117 3.17 10.54 -2.31
N LEU A 118 3.96 10.21 -3.32
CA LEU A 118 5.29 10.78 -3.54
C LEU A 118 5.28 11.56 -4.85
N ARG A 119 5.67 12.83 -4.78
CA ARG A 119 5.90 13.70 -5.93
C ARG A 119 7.38 14.00 -6.03
N GLU A 120 7.98 13.66 -7.17
CA GLU A 120 9.40 13.89 -7.45
C GLU A 120 9.58 15.23 -8.16
N GLY A 121 10.47 16.07 -7.61
CA GLY A 121 11.14 17.17 -8.30
C GLY A 121 12.58 16.78 -8.64
N VAL A 122 13.34 17.68 -9.25
CA VAL A 122 14.72 17.38 -9.71
C VAL A 122 15.63 17.01 -8.53
N ASP A 123 15.63 17.82 -7.46
CA ASP A 123 16.45 17.60 -6.25
C ASP A 123 15.61 17.57 -4.97
N GLU A 124 14.29 17.43 -5.11
CA GLU A 124 13.38 17.38 -3.97
C GLU A 124 12.33 16.28 -4.13
N VAL A 125 11.94 15.69 -3.01
CA VAL A 125 10.77 14.82 -2.92
C VAL A 125 9.75 15.49 -2.02
N THR A 126 8.52 15.59 -2.49
CA THR A 126 7.39 15.94 -1.64
C THR A 126 6.53 14.70 -1.36
N ILE A 127 6.49 14.30 -0.10
CA ILE A 127 5.62 13.23 0.40
C ILE A 127 4.32 13.89 0.89
N LEU A 128 3.20 13.54 0.27
CA LEU A 128 1.88 13.90 0.75
C LEU A 128 1.36 12.77 1.64
N ALA A 129 0.90 13.10 2.84
CA ALA A 129 0.24 12.13 3.72
C ALA A 129 -1.17 12.63 4.07
N SER A 130 -2.15 11.74 3.97
CA SER A 130 -3.54 12.00 4.37
C SER A 130 -4.03 10.88 5.27
N ARG A 131 -4.80 11.23 6.29
CA ARG A 131 -5.39 10.26 7.23
C ARG A 131 -6.79 10.71 7.59
N ASN A 132 -7.72 9.77 7.73
CA ASN A 132 -9.10 10.07 8.16
C ASN A 132 -9.22 10.34 9.68
N ALA A 133 -8.19 10.98 10.25
CA ALA A 133 -8.10 11.43 11.62
C ALA A 133 -7.20 12.67 11.69
N ALA A 134 -7.43 13.53 12.68
CA ALA A 134 -6.59 14.69 12.90
C ALA A 134 -5.13 14.28 13.14
N TRP A 135 -4.20 15.10 12.67
CA TRP A 135 -2.77 14.98 12.97
C TRP A 135 -2.51 15.46 14.40
N GLU A 136 -1.72 14.70 15.14
CA GLU A 136 -1.30 15.00 16.51
C GLU A 136 0.17 15.50 16.48
N ASP A 137 0.61 16.28 17.46
CA ASP A 137 1.98 16.82 17.48
C ASP A 137 3.06 15.74 17.43
N LYS A 138 2.76 14.53 17.95
CA LYS A 138 3.68 13.39 17.87
C LYS A 138 3.88 12.89 16.43
N ASP A 139 2.87 13.04 15.58
CA ASP A 139 2.94 12.66 14.17
C ASP A 139 3.85 13.65 13.43
N ILE A 140 3.66 14.95 13.71
CA ILE A 140 4.46 16.04 13.14
C ILE A 140 5.94 15.84 13.52
N ARG A 141 6.23 15.66 14.82
CA ARG A 141 7.61 15.46 15.30
C ARG A 141 8.27 14.23 14.67
N LEU A 142 7.55 13.12 14.56
CA LEU A 142 8.06 11.91 13.90
C LEU A 142 8.43 12.20 12.43
N LEU A 143 7.53 12.87 11.71
CA LEU A 143 7.71 13.11 10.28
C LEU A 143 8.79 14.15 9.99
N GLU A 144 8.94 15.17 10.84
CA GLU A 144 10.06 16.12 10.78
C GLU A 144 11.39 15.42 11.07
N SER A 145 11.45 14.59 12.11
CA SER A 145 12.61 13.74 12.44
C SER A 145 12.97 12.81 11.28
N LEU A 146 11.95 12.18 10.68
CA LEU A 146 12.11 11.29 9.54
C LEU A 146 12.64 12.03 8.32
N ALA A 147 12.07 13.18 7.95
CA ALA A 147 12.53 13.97 6.81
C ALA A 147 14.02 14.33 6.94
N GLY A 148 14.43 14.87 8.09
CA GLY A 148 15.83 15.19 8.35
C GLY A 148 16.74 13.96 8.34
N THR A 149 16.25 12.81 8.83
CA THR A 149 16.99 11.54 8.78
C THR A 149 17.19 11.05 7.35
N LEU A 150 16.14 11.10 6.53
CA LEU A 150 16.18 10.69 5.13
C LEU A 150 17.17 11.55 4.32
N GLU A 151 17.14 12.86 4.51
CA GLU A 151 18.10 13.79 3.88
C GLU A 151 19.54 13.48 4.29
N GLN A 152 19.78 13.25 5.59
CA GLN A 152 21.12 12.90 6.10
C GLN A 152 21.63 11.56 5.56
N LEU A 153 20.74 10.59 5.36
CA LEU A 153 21.09 9.30 4.76
C LEU A 153 21.35 9.42 3.25
N ALA A 154 20.63 10.29 2.55
CA ALA A 154 20.77 10.50 1.10
C ALA A 154 22.06 11.24 0.71
N VAL A 155 22.53 12.18 1.54
CA VAL A 155 23.75 12.97 1.28
C VAL A 155 25.04 12.17 1.56
N ARG A 156 24.95 11.10 2.34
CA ARG A 156 26.14 10.39 2.84
C ARG A 156 26.82 9.55 1.78
N ASP A 157 28.15 9.65 1.77
CA ASP A 157 29.05 8.70 1.12
C ASP A 157 28.72 7.28 1.63
N PRO A 158 28.44 6.30 0.76
CA PRO A 158 28.24 4.89 1.11
C PRO A 158 29.31 4.30 2.05
N PHE A 159 30.50 4.91 2.10
CA PHE A 159 31.63 4.46 2.92
C PHE A 159 31.75 5.13 4.30
N ASN A 160 30.90 6.11 4.64
CA ASN A 160 30.93 6.80 5.95
C ASN A 160 29.85 6.25 6.91
N LEU A 161 30.26 5.29 7.75
CA LEU A 161 29.40 4.45 8.62
C LEU A 161 28.97 5.10 9.95
N ASP A 162 29.40 6.33 10.26
CA ASP A 162 29.30 6.86 11.64
C ASP A 162 27.90 7.34 12.06
N PHE A 163 26.97 7.57 11.12
CA PHE A 163 25.58 7.92 11.44
C PHE A 163 24.67 6.74 11.19
N LYS A 164 24.14 6.24 12.29
CA LYS A 164 23.11 5.21 12.30
C LYS A 164 21.91 5.77 13.05
N PRO A 165 20.91 6.30 12.34
CA PRO A 165 19.70 6.78 12.99
C PRO A 165 18.98 5.58 13.63
N ASP A 166 18.51 5.73 14.87
CA ASP A 166 17.78 4.68 15.59
C ASP A 166 16.29 4.72 15.20
N LEU A 167 16.02 4.62 13.89
CA LEU A 167 14.67 4.57 13.31
C LEU A 167 13.86 3.39 13.88
N ASP A 168 14.54 2.27 14.16
CA ASP A 168 13.94 1.08 14.79
C ASP A 168 13.25 1.44 16.11
N ARG A 169 13.93 2.19 16.99
CA ARG A 169 13.37 2.62 18.26
C ARG A 169 12.22 3.58 18.06
N GLU A 170 12.43 4.62 17.26
CA GLU A 170 11.45 5.69 17.06
C GLU A 170 10.14 5.14 16.46
N PHE A 171 10.24 4.28 15.45
CA PHE A 171 9.08 3.65 14.82
C PHE A 171 8.39 2.66 15.76
N SER A 172 9.15 1.87 16.52
CA SER A 172 8.57 0.93 17.49
C SER A 172 7.78 1.67 18.57
N GLU A 173 8.31 2.80 19.06
CA GLU A 173 7.65 3.63 20.07
C GLU A 173 6.40 4.31 19.52
N TYR A 174 6.48 4.93 18.35
CA TYR A 174 5.32 5.54 17.70
C TYR A 174 4.20 4.53 17.39
N TYR A 175 4.58 3.33 16.93
CA TYR A 175 3.67 2.26 16.52
C TYR A 175 3.11 1.43 17.69
N THR A 176 3.48 1.75 18.93
CA THR A 176 3.08 1.03 20.16
C THR A 176 1.58 0.70 20.23
N PRO A 177 0.62 1.61 19.89
CA PRO A 177 -0.80 1.28 19.99
C PRO A 177 -1.21 0.12 19.07
N ARG A 178 -0.66 0.03 17.86
CA ARG A 178 -0.89 -1.07 16.92
C ARG A 178 -0.20 -2.34 17.39
N LEU A 179 1.02 -2.24 17.90
CA LEU A 179 1.73 -3.39 18.50
C LEU A 179 0.90 -4.04 19.60
N LYS A 180 0.31 -3.27 20.50
CA LYS A 180 -0.58 -3.80 21.55
C LYS A 180 -1.76 -4.58 21.00
N TYR A 181 -2.33 -4.17 19.87
CA TYR A 181 -3.40 -4.92 19.22
C TYR A 181 -2.89 -6.27 18.71
N HIS A 182 -1.80 -6.28 17.93
CA HIS A 182 -1.24 -7.49 17.33
C HIS A 182 -0.72 -8.47 18.38
N VAL A 183 -0.08 -7.97 19.44
CA VAL A 183 0.37 -8.79 20.58
C VAL A 183 -0.82 -9.48 21.26
N LYS A 184 -1.94 -8.78 21.49
CA LYS A 184 -3.16 -9.42 22.04
C LYS A 184 -3.69 -10.52 21.12
N GLN A 185 -3.72 -10.28 19.81
CA GLN A 185 -4.18 -11.29 18.84
C GLN A 185 -3.25 -12.52 18.79
N LEU A 186 -1.94 -12.29 18.91
CA LEU A 186 -0.94 -13.33 18.94
C LEU A 186 -1.04 -14.18 20.22
N VAL A 187 -1.11 -13.56 21.39
CA VAL A 187 -1.30 -14.25 22.68
C VAL A 187 -2.55 -15.13 22.64
N ASN A 188 -3.69 -14.58 22.20
CA ASN A 188 -4.93 -15.36 22.06
C ASN A 188 -4.77 -16.56 21.14
N SER A 189 -3.99 -16.43 20.06
CA SER A 189 -3.78 -17.51 19.10
C SER A 189 -2.86 -18.60 19.67
N LEU A 190 -1.78 -18.22 20.35
CA LEU A 190 -0.82 -19.13 20.99
C LEU A 190 -1.44 -19.89 22.18
N GLU A 191 -2.29 -19.23 22.96
CA GLU A 191 -2.98 -19.87 24.09
C GLU A 191 -3.98 -20.93 23.64
N THR A 192 -4.66 -20.71 22.50
CA THR A 192 -5.58 -21.72 21.98
C THR A 192 -4.88 -23.02 21.56
N VAL A 193 -3.59 -22.94 21.22
CA VAL A 193 -2.78 -24.11 20.83
C VAL A 193 -1.93 -24.66 21.99
N LYS A 194 -1.94 -24.00 23.17
CA LYS A 194 -1.19 -24.37 24.39
C LYS A 194 0.30 -24.66 24.12
N ARG A 195 0.94 -23.85 23.29
CA ARG A 195 2.36 -23.96 22.90
C ARG A 195 3.08 -22.62 23.11
N GLU A 196 4.42 -22.68 23.12
CA GLU A 196 5.31 -21.50 23.19
C GLU A 196 5.04 -20.61 24.42
N THR A 197 4.95 -21.21 25.62
CA THR A 197 4.67 -20.49 26.87
C THR A 197 5.67 -19.37 27.15
N GLY A 198 6.95 -19.57 26.84
CA GLY A 198 7.97 -18.53 26.99
C GLY A 198 7.73 -17.31 26.11
N LEU A 199 7.24 -17.49 24.87
CA LEU A 199 6.87 -16.37 24.01
C LEU A 199 5.61 -15.68 24.55
N VAL A 200 4.62 -16.44 25.05
CA VAL A 200 3.42 -15.86 25.64
C VAL A 200 3.76 -14.99 26.85
N ASP A 201 4.64 -15.44 27.74
CA ASP A 201 5.08 -14.67 28.90
C ASP A 201 5.81 -13.38 28.49
N PHE A 202 6.72 -13.47 27.51
CA PHE A 202 7.39 -12.30 26.94
C PHE A 202 6.43 -11.28 26.33
N LEU A 203 5.43 -11.74 25.57
CA LEU A 203 4.38 -10.90 24.99
C LEU A 203 3.51 -10.25 26.08
N ARG A 204 3.22 -10.97 27.17
CA ARG A 204 2.47 -10.44 28.33
C ARG A 204 3.28 -9.37 29.07
N ASP A 205 4.59 -9.53 29.21
CA ASP A 205 5.45 -8.50 29.80
C ASP A 205 5.35 -7.18 29.03
N PHE A 206 5.24 -7.20 27.70
CA PHE A 206 4.98 -6.00 26.91
C PHE A 206 3.61 -5.40 27.19
N LEU A 207 2.55 -6.21 27.23
CA LEU A 207 1.19 -5.74 27.53
C LEU A 207 1.10 -5.12 28.94
N SER A 208 1.87 -5.66 29.88
CA SER A 208 2.03 -5.18 31.25
C SER A 208 3.04 -4.02 31.40
N ARG A 209 3.61 -3.52 30.29
CA ARG A 209 4.58 -2.41 30.25
C ARG A 209 5.89 -2.67 31.00
N ARG A 210 6.27 -3.94 31.18
CA ARG A 210 7.55 -4.34 31.78
C ARG A 210 8.71 -4.25 30.78
N ILE A 211 8.41 -4.38 29.48
CA ILE A 211 9.37 -4.19 28.40
C ILE A 211 8.90 -3.09 27.44
N SER A 212 9.85 -2.42 26.78
CA SER A 212 9.57 -1.38 25.79
C SER A 212 9.17 -1.98 24.44
N SER A 213 8.60 -1.15 23.57
CA SER A 213 8.24 -1.55 22.21
C SER A 213 9.46 -2.00 21.41
N LYS A 214 10.61 -1.34 21.56
CA LYS A 214 11.85 -1.77 20.91
C LYS A 214 12.27 -3.17 21.36
N VAL A 215 12.28 -3.42 22.67
CA VAL A 215 12.65 -4.74 23.22
C VAL A 215 11.71 -5.83 22.71
N LEU A 216 10.40 -5.56 22.63
CA LEU A 216 9.44 -6.47 22.03
C LEU A 216 9.81 -6.81 20.58
N VAL A 217 9.98 -5.79 19.73
CA VAL A 217 10.18 -6.00 18.29
C VAL A 217 11.52 -6.69 18.02
N ASP A 218 12.59 -6.32 18.74
CA ASP A 218 13.91 -6.96 18.67
C ASP A 218 13.86 -8.43 19.16
N GLY A 219 13.12 -8.68 20.25
CA GLY A 219 12.92 -10.02 20.78
C GLY A 219 12.13 -10.92 19.81
N VAL A 220 11.08 -10.38 19.18
CA VAL A 220 10.31 -11.09 18.15
C VAL A 220 11.17 -11.31 16.89
N LYS A 221 11.98 -10.33 16.46
CA LYS A 221 12.91 -10.50 15.33
C LYS A 221 13.89 -11.63 15.58
N SER A 222 14.49 -11.66 16.76
CA SER A 222 15.44 -12.69 17.17
C SER A 222 14.79 -14.08 17.27
N THR A 223 13.60 -14.15 17.87
CA THR A 223 12.83 -15.40 17.97
C THR A 223 12.43 -15.91 16.59
N TYR A 224 11.94 -15.00 15.73
CA TYR A 224 11.53 -15.34 14.38
C TYR A 224 12.73 -15.67 13.48
N ALA A 225 13.96 -15.26 13.79
CA ALA A 225 15.15 -15.67 13.02
C ALA A 225 15.53 -17.14 13.27
N ASN A 226 15.08 -17.75 14.38
CA ASN A 226 15.37 -19.14 14.70
C ASN A 226 14.56 -20.10 13.80
N ILE A 227 15.26 -20.96 13.06
CA ILE A 227 14.68 -21.91 12.12
C ILE A 227 13.77 -22.92 12.83
N ASP A 228 14.21 -23.49 13.95
CA ASP A 228 13.43 -24.47 14.71
C ASP A 228 12.13 -23.84 15.23
N PHE A 229 12.17 -22.58 15.65
CA PHE A 229 10.97 -21.85 16.05
C PHE A 229 9.99 -21.72 14.86
N ARG A 230 10.47 -21.30 13.68
CA ARG A 230 9.62 -21.19 12.48
C ARG A 230 8.98 -22.52 12.13
N SER A 231 9.76 -23.59 12.05
CA SER A 231 9.26 -24.92 11.73
C SER A 231 8.20 -25.40 12.74
N ARG A 232 8.40 -25.11 14.04
CA ARG A 232 7.38 -25.40 15.05
C ARG A 232 6.10 -24.60 14.85
N ILE A 233 6.19 -23.30 14.55
CA ILE A 233 5.03 -22.43 14.31
C ILE A 233 4.26 -22.86 13.05
N GLU A 234 4.97 -23.20 11.97
CA GLU A 234 4.38 -23.63 10.70
C GLU A 234 3.59 -24.95 10.84
N ALA A 235 4.00 -25.81 11.77
CA ALA A 235 3.27 -27.04 12.10
C ALA A 235 2.02 -26.82 12.97
N LEU A 236 1.77 -25.61 13.49
CA LEU A 236 0.64 -25.36 14.38
C LEU A 236 -0.68 -25.15 13.62
N PRO A 237 -1.82 -25.54 14.22
CA PRO A 237 -3.13 -25.05 13.79
C PRO A 237 -3.14 -23.51 13.82
N LYS A 238 -3.61 -22.88 12.74
CA LYS A 238 -3.60 -21.42 12.54
C LYS A 238 -2.20 -20.80 12.35
N ALA A 239 -1.20 -21.57 11.89
CA ALA A 239 0.12 -21.05 11.51
C ALA A 239 0.06 -19.74 10.72
N ASN A 240 -0.76 -19.67 9.67
CA ASN A 240 -0.95 -18.45 8.87
C ASN A 240 -1.36 -17.23 9.69
N LYS A 241 -2.21 -17.40 10.70
CA LYS A 241 -2.61 -16.30 11.59
C LYS A 241 -1.44 -15.88 12.48
N ILE A 242 -0.75 -16.85 13.08
CA ILE A 242 0.39 -16.60 13.98
C ILE A 242 1.52 -15.89 13.24
N VAL A 243 1.94 -16.43 12.09
CA VAL A 243 2.97 -15.86 11.21
C VAL A 243 2.60 -14.43 10.80
N ARG A 244 1.32 -14.20 10.47
CA ARG A 244 0.85 -12.86 10.09
C ARG A 244 0.91 -11.87 11.25
N GLU A 245 0.49 -12.25 12.46
CA GLU A 245 0.61 -11.36 13.63
C GLU A 245 2.08 -11.08 14.00
N LEU A 246 2.96 -12.08 13.87
CA LEU A 246 4.41 -11.89 14.03
C LEU A 246 4.95 -10.89 13.00
N GLY A 247 4.56 -11.04 11.72
CA GLY A 247 4.91 -10.08 10.67
C GLY A 247 4.41 -8.66 10.95
N TYR A 248 3.20 -8.51 11.52
CA TYR A 248 2.69 -7.20 11.93
C TYR A 248 3.48 -6.56 13.07
N ILE A 249 3.97 -7.36 14.02
CA ILE A 249 4.84 -6.87 15.10
C ILE A 249 6.19 -6.39 14.55
N LEU A 250 6.70 -7.02 13.48
CA LEU A 250 7.97 -6.67 12.85
C LEU A 250 7.93 -5.45 11.91
N ARG A 251 6.74 -4.90 11.61
CA ARG A 251 6.56 -3.77 10.69
C ARG A 251 7.45 -2.55 10.98
N PRO A 252 7.68 -2.12 12.23
CA PRO A 252 8.55 -0.98 12.50
C PRO A 252 9.98 -1.16 11.99
N ILE A 253 10.58 -2.34 12.19
CA ILE A 253 11.93 -2.65 11.70
C ILE A 253 11.92 -2.75 10.17
N VAL A 254 10.91 -3.41 9.60
CA VAL A 254 10.79 -3.50 8.13
C VAL A 254 10.68 -2.12 7.49
N ALA A 255 9.95 -1.19 8.13
CA ALA A 255 9.85 0.19 7.69
C ALA A 255 11.21 0.91 7.79
N ALA A 256 11.92 0.77 8.92
CA ALA A 256 13.24 1.37 9.10
C ALA A 256 14.25 0.89 8.04
N ASP A 257 14.34 -0.42 7.81
CA ASP A 257 15.22 -1.01 6.77
C ASP A 257 14.83 -0.50 5.37
N THR A 258 13.53 -0.40 5.09
CA THR A 258 13.01 0.10 3.80
C THR A 258 13.37 1.58 3.61
N PHE A 259 13.32 2.39 4.66
CA PHE A 259 13.55 3.82 4.60
C PHE A 259 15.04 4.14 4.47
N ASP A 260 15.92 3.42 5.16
CA ASP A 260 17.37 3.53 4.96
C ASP A 260 17.74 3.17 3.52
N LYS A 261 17.19 2.07 3.00
CA LYS A 261 17.39 1.68 1.60
C LYS A 261 16.87 2.73 0.61
N ALA A 262 15.66 3.23 0.83
CA ALA A 262 15.04 4.24 -0.02
C ALA A 262 15.84 5.55 -0.05
N ALA A 263 16.32 6.02 1.11
CA ALA A 263 17.13 7.24 1.19
C ALA A 263 18.45 7.12 0.42
N ARG A 264 19.08 5.94 0.44
CA ARG A 264 20.36 5.70 -0.25
C ARG A 264 20.20 5.50 -1.76
N GLU A 265 19.14 4.82 -2.18
CA GLU A 265 18.96 4.40 -3.58
C GLU A 265 18.12 5.38 -4.41
N ILE A 266 17.30 6.23 -3.79
CA ILE A 266 16.47 7.21 -4.50
C ILE A 266 17.19 8.56 -4.50
N SER A 267 17.73 8.94 -5.66
CA SER A 267 18.52 10.17 -5.86
C SER A 267 17.85 11.46 -5.38
N ASN A 268 16.52 11.52 -5.41
CA ASN A 268 15.76 12.74 -5.15
C ASN A 268 15.54 13.01 -3.64
N PHE A 269 16.00 12.13 -2.75
CA PHE A 269 15.84 12.25 -1.29
C PHE A 269 16.82 13.25 -0.64
N GLN A 270 17.62 13.96 -1.43
CA GLN A 270 18.53 15.02 -0.92
C GLN A 270 17.78 16.15 -0.21
N ARG A 271 16.53 16.39 -0.59
CA ARG A 271 15.62 17.30 0.09
C ARG A 271 14.24 16.67 0.21
N VAL A 272 13.74 16.50 1.42
CA VAL A 272 12.49 15.82 1.72
C VAL A 272 11.51 16.79 2.37
N LYS A 273 10.41 17.05 1.68
CA LYS A 273 9.27 17.79 2.21
C LYS A 273 8.14 16.82 2.52
N ILE A 274 7.57 16.90 3.72
CA ILE A 274 6.38 16.14 4.08
C ILE A 274 5.21 17.10 4.27
N GLU A 275 4.16 16.97 3.46
CA GLU A 275 2.94 17.76 3.56
C GLU A 275 1.81 16.91 4.13
N LEU A 276 1.28 17.36 5.26
CA LEU A 276 0.13 16.75 5.91
C LEU A 276 -1.16 17.36 5.34
N LEU A 277 -1.90 16.56 4.58
CA LEU A 277 -3.21 16.96 4.07
C LEU A 277 -4.24 16.92 5.21
N PRO A 278 -5.23 17.83 5.22
CA PRO A 278 -6.26 17.87 6.25
C PRO A 278 -7.00 16.53 6.29
N GLY A 279 -7.03 15.93 7.47
CA GLY A 279 -7.74 14.67 7.66
C GLY A 279 -9.25 14.88 7.64
N TYR A 280 -9.92 14.24 6.69
CA TYR A 280 -11.38 14.24 6.65
C TYR A 280 -11.90 13.27 7.71
N LYS A 281 -12.77 13.74 8.61
CA LYS A 281 -13.46 12.82 9.52
C LYS A 281 -14.30 11.86 8.68
N ALA A 282 -14.21 10.56 8.98
CA ALA A 282 -15.10 9.59 8.39
C ALA A 282 -16.54 9.96 8.78
N GLU A 283 -17.31 10.48 7.84
CA GLU A 283 -18.73 10.69 8.06
C GLU A 283 -19.43 9.33 8.04
N SER A 284 -20.27 9.08 9.05
CA SER A 284 -21.15 7.92 9.01
C SER A 284 -22.15 8.15 7.89
N VAL A 285 -21.94 7.52 6.74
CA VAL A 285 -22.97 7.45 5.71
C VAL A 285 -24.05 6.56 6.29
N THR A 286 -25.21 7.13 6.62
CA THR A 286 -26.39 6.32 6.95
C THR A 286 -26.60 5.39 5.77
N PRO A 287 -26.52 4.06 5.94
CA PRO A 287 -26.76 3.16 4.83
C PRO A 287 -28.20 3.38 4.41
N LEU A 288 -28.40 4.08 3.29
CA LEU A 288 -29.65 4.03 2.57
C LEU A 288 -29.82 2.55 2.21
N LEU A 289 -30.66 1.85 2.99
CA LEU A 289 -31.02 0.44 2.77
C LEU A 289 -31.56 0.19 1.36
N SER A 290 -31.83 1.23 0.56
CA SER A 290 -32.14 1.17 -0.86
C SER A 290 -30.95 0.86 -1.77
N LEU A 291 -29.70 0.93 -1.29
CA LEU A 291 -28.48 0.65 -2.06
C LEU A 291 -27.77 -0.64 -1.62
N CYS A 292 -28.22 -1.30 -0.56
CA CYS A 292 -27.81 -2.67 -0.30
C CYS A 292 -28.53 -3.57 -1.31
N PRO A 293 -27.82 -4.31 -2.20
CA PRO A 293 -28.48 -5.32 -3.01
C PRO A 293 -29.13 -6.30 -2.05
N GLN A 294 -30.47 -6.37 -2.05
CA GLN A 294 -31.16 -7.40 -1.32
C GLN A 294 -30.60 -8.74 -1.81
N LEU A 295 -30.00 -9.50 -0.88
CA LEU A 295 -29.59 -10.86 -1.15
C LEU A 295 -30.83 -11.58 -1.74
N PRO A 296 -30.73 -12.20 -2.93
CA PRO A 296 -31.87 -12.82 -3.56
C PRO A 296 -32.50 -13.82 -2.58
N SER A 297 -33.81 -13.73 -2.40
CA SER A 297 -34.54 -14.65 -1.53
C SER A 297 -34.28 -16.09 -1.97
N GLU A 298 -34.48 -17.08 -1.10
CA GLU A 298 -34.32 -18.49 -1.50
C GLU A 298 -35.18 -18.85 -2.73
N ARG A 299 -36.33 -18.18 -2.89
CA ARG A 299 -37.17 -18.26 -4.09
C ARG A 299 -36.48 -17.72 -5.35
N ASP A 300 -35.78 -16.60 -5.24
CA ASP A 300 -35.08 -15.99 -6.37
C ASP A 300 -33.84 -16.80 -6.77
N ARG A 301 -33.14 -17.39 -5.77
CA ARG A 301 -32.07 -18.37 -6.02
C ARG A 301 -32.58 -19.64 -6.70
N ALA A 302 -33.72 -20.17 -6.28
CA ALA A 302 -34.34 -21.33 -6.92
C ALA A 302 -34.73 -21.06 -8.38
N ARG A 303 -35.32 -19.88 -8.65
CA ARG A 303 -35.68 -19.45 -10.02
C ARG A 303 -34.45 -19.22 -10.89
N LEU A 304 -33.38 -18.63 -10.35
CA LEU A 304 -32.13 -18.42 -11.09
C LEU A 304 -31.50 -19.78 -11.50
N ASN A 305 -31.49 -20.74 -10.57
CA ASN A 305 -30.98 -22.09 -10.84
C ASN A 305 -31.83 -22.84 -11.87
N GLU A 306 -33.16 -22.66 -11.86
CA GLU A 306 -34.05 -23.24 -12.87
C GLU A 306 -33.81 -22.62 -14.26
N CYS A 307 -33.62 -21.30 -14.34
CA CYS A 307 -33.30 -20.60 -15.57
C CYS A 307 -31.93 -21.01 -16.13
N LEU A 308 -30.92 -21.19 -15.28
CA LEU A 308 -29.59 -21.65 -15.70
C LEU A 308 -29.62 -23.09 -16.22
N ARG A 309 -30.43 -23.98 -15.62
CA ARG A 309 -30.63 -25.35 -16.12
C ARG A 309 -31.32 -25.37 -17.49
N LYS A 310 -32.31 -24.50 -17.71
CA LYS A 310 -32.98 -24.38 -19.03
C LYS A 310 -32.04 -23.84 -20.11
N LYS A 311 -31.11 -22.95 -19.75
CA LYS A 311 -30.12 -22.39 -20.69
C LYS A 311 -29.08 -23.43 -21.12
N ASN A 312 -28.62 -24.27 -20.19
CA ASN A 312 -27.66 -25.34 -20.51
C ASN A 312 -28.28 -26.51 -21.27
N GLY A 313 -29.59 -26.77 -21.12
CA GLY A 313 -30.31 -27.78 -21.91
C GLY A 313 -30.64 -27.35 -23.35
N SER A 314 -30.50 -26.07 -23.69
CA SER A 314 -30.80 -25.52 -25.02
C SER A 314 -29.58 -25.42 -25.94
N MET A 315 -28.37 -25.77 -25.47
CA MET A 315 -27.14 -25.80 -26.28
C MET A 315 -26.72 -27.23 -26.69
N GLN A 316 -27.58 -28.24 -26.47
CA GLN A 316 -27.34 -29.63 -26.91
C GLN A 316 -28.43 -30.18 -27.84
N LYS A 317 -29.00 -29.34 -28.71
CA LYS A 317 -29.78 -29.79 -29.88
C LYS A 317 -29.30 -29.08 -31.13
#